data_AF-A0A7X7AZU8-F1
#
_entry.id   AF-A0A7X7AZU8-F1
#
_cell.length_a   1.000
_cell.length_b   1.000
_cell.length_c   1.000
_cell.angle_alpha   90.00
_cell.angle_beta   90.00
_cell.angle_gamma   90.00
#
_symmetry.space_group_name_H-M   'P 1'
#
loop_
_entity.id
_entity.type
_entity.pdbx_description
1 polymer ?
#
loop_
_entity_poly.entity_id
_entity_poly.type
_entity_poly.pdbx_seq_one_letter_code
_entity_poly.pdbx_strand_id
1 'polypeptide(L)'
;ILARGEEIHVVELFLPDTPPAPKPAAPNPATAAPLRTLKEVEREAIATALEQLGGNQSRTAQVLGIDRKTLRNKMKEYGLLPSAESH
;
A
#
# COMPACT_ATOMS: atom_id res chain seq x y z
N ILE A 1 -30.80 -20.50 23.69
CA ILE A 1 -30.06 -21.63 23.08
C ILE A 1 -28.95 -21.01 22.23
N LEU A 2 -27.69 -21.11 22.68
CA LEU A 2 -26.51 -20.65 21.95
C LEU A 2 -26.16 -21.72 20.89
N ALA A 3 -26.14 -21.35 19.61
CA ALA A 3 -25.61 -22.23 18.56
C ALA A 3 -24.07 -22.18 18.61
N ARG A 4 -23.44 -23.33 18.89
CA ARG A 4 -21.98 -23.51 18.86
C ARG A 4 -21.53 -23.76 17.42
N GLY A 5 -20.40 -23.17 17.05
CA GLY A 5 -19.81 -23.21 15.72
C GLY A 5 -19.41 -24.63 15.31
N GLU A 6 -19.85 -25.02 14.12
CA GLU A 6 -19.43 -26.22 13.43
C GLU A 6 -18.06 -25.96 12.79
N GLU A 7 -17.07 -26.75 13.16
CA GLU A 7 -15.73 -26.69 12.62
C GLU A 7 -15.75 -27.09 11.14
N ILE A 8 -15.23 -26.22 10.28
CA ILE A 8 -15.11 -26.46 8.85
C ILE A 8 -14.02 -27.52 8.65
N HIS A 9 -14.42 -28.77 8.43
CA HIS A 9 -13.55 -29.81 7.93
C HIS A 9 -13.16 -29.48 6.49
N VAL A 10 -11.89 -29.15 6.28
CA VAL A 10 -11.33 -28.94 4.94
C VAL A 10 -11.34 -30.29 4.23
N VAL A 11 -12.34 -30.50 3.36
CA VAL A 11 -12.38 -31.66 2.48
C VAL A 11 -11.18 -31.56 1.54
N GLU A 12 -10.34 -32.57 1.65
CA GLU A 12 -9.10 -32.82 0.94
C GLU A 12 -9.38 -32.87 -0.57
N LEU A 13 -9.17 -31.74 -1.24
CA LEU A 13 -9.23 -31.66 -2.68
C LEU A 13 -7.94 -32.27 -3.22
N PHE A 14 -8.04 -33.45 -3.81
CA PHE A 14 -6.96 -34.18 -4.49
C PHE A 14 -6.17 -33.23 -5.43
N LEU A 15 -4.98 -32.79 -5.01
CA LEU A 15 -4.08 -32.00 -5.87
C LEU A 15 -3.33 -32.97 -6.80
N PRO A 16 -3.32 -32.73 -8.13
CA PRO A 16 -2.40 -33.44 -9.02
C PRO A 16 -0.95 -33.10 -8.65
N ASP A 17 -0.04 -34.04 -8.93
CA ASP A 17 1.40 -33.98 -8.64
C ASP A 17 2.05 -32.75 -9.30
N THR A 18 1.91 -31.59 -8.65
CA THR A 18 2.62 -30.37 -8.99
C THR A 18 3.98 -30.40 -8.30
N PRO A 19 5.09 -30.12 -9.01
CA PRO A 19 6.40 -30.06 -8.38
C PRO A 19 6.36 -29.14 -7.17
N PRO A 20 7.06 -29.47 -6.07
CA PRO A 20 6.97 -28.72 -4.83
C PRO A 20 7.26 -27.25 -5.11
N ALA A 21 6.27 -26.39 -4.87
CA ALA A 21 6.44 -24.96 -4.93
C ALA A 21 7.69 -24.57 -4.11
N PRO A 22 8.50 -23.60 -4.56
CA PRO A 22 9.64 -23.14 -3.79
C PRO A 22 9.11 -22.73 -2.41
N LYS A 23 9.61 -23.42 -1.36
CA LYS A 23 9.28 -23.09 0.03
C LYS A 23 9.52 -21.60 0.21
N PRO A 24 8.56 -20.81 0.74
CA PRO A 24 8.81 -19.41 1.03
C PRO A 24 10.03 -19.35 1.92
N ALA A 25 11.12 -18.81 1.39
CA ALA A 25 12.34 -18.62 2.14
C ALA A 25 11.97 -17.79 3.36
N ALA A 26 12.28 -18.30 4.56
CA ALA A 26 12.03 -17.57 5.79
C ALA A 26 12.59 -16.14 5.63
N PRO A 27 11.84 -15.11 6.07
CA PRO A 27 12.27 -13.73 5.89
C PRO A 27 13.66 -13.56 6.50
N ASN A 28 14.66 -13.42 5.64
CA ASN A 28 16.03 -13.19 6.08
C ASN A 28 16.06 -11.78 6.68
N PRO A 29 16.41 -11.60 7.97
CA PRO A 29 16.47 -10.27 8.58
C PRO A 29 17.43 -9.32 7.84
N ALA A 30 18.37 -9.87 7.05
CA ALA A 30 19.25 -9.08 6.18
C ALA A 30 18.57 -8.45 4.95
N THR A 31 17.32 -8.81 4.64
CA THR A 31 16.53 -8.27 3.51
C THR A 31 15.29 -7.50 3.97
N ALA A 32 15.08 -7.35 5.29
CA ALA A 32 13.98 -6.57 5.81
C ALA A 32 14.19 -5.09 5.47
N ALA A 33 13.23 -4.47 4.79
CA ALA A 33 13.22 -3.04 4.58
C ALA A 33 13.27 -2.32 5.94
N PRO A 34 14.01 -1.20 6.06
CA PRO A 34 14.08 -0.45 7.30
C PRO A 34 12.66 -0.04 7.74
N LEU A 35 12.42 -0.06 9.06
CA LEU A 35 11.16 0.41 9.62
C LEU A 35 11.02 1.91 9.31
N ARG A 36 9.91 2.27 8.66
CA ARG A 36 9.57 3.66 8.32
C ARG A 36 8.37 4.09 9.13
N THR A 37 8.34 5.37 9.47
CA THR A 37 7.16 5.97 10.10
C THR A 37 6.01 6.06 9.10
N LEU A 38 4.77 6.09 9.60
CA LEU A 38 3.60 6.31 8.76
C LEU A 38 3.69 7.62 7.96
N LYS A 39 4.33 8.65 8.54
CA LYS A 39 4.55 9.95 7.90
C LYS A 39 5.46 9.84 6.68
N GLU A 40 6.52 9.03 6.75
CA GLU A 40 7.43 8.81 5.62
C GLU A 40 6.75 8.03 4.50
N VAL A 41 6.02 6.97 4.86
CA VAL A 41 5.26 6.15 3.90
C VAL A 41 4.20 7.00 3.20
N GLU A 42 3.47 7.83 3.95
CA GLU A 42 2.45 8.70 3.38
C GLU A 42 3.06 9.76 2.46
N ARG A 43 4.15 10.42 2.88
CA ARG A 43 4.85 11.40 2.05
C ARG A 43 5.29 10.78 0.71
N GLU A 44 5.89 9.60 0.75
CA GLU A 44 6.36 8.91 -0.44
C GLU A 44 5.20 8.48 -1.35
N ALA A 45 4.11 7.96 -0.77
CA ALA A 45 2.91 7.60 -1.53
C ALA A 45 2.33 8.82 -2.27
N ILE A 46 2.25 9.98 -1.60
CA ILE A 46 1.76 11.22 -2.21
C ILE A 46 2.68 11.71 -3.32
N ALA A 47 3.99 11.75 -3.07
CA ALA A 47 4.98 12.18 -4.06
C ALA A 47 4.94 11.29 -5.31
N THR A 48 5.03 9.97 -5.11
CA THR A 48 5.03 8.98 -6.20
C THR A 48 3.74 9.05 -7.02
N ALA A 49 2.58 9.23 -6.36
CA ALA A 49 1.31 9.36 -7.07
C ALA A 49 1.18 10.69 -7.81
N LEU A 50 1.75 11.80 -7.30
CA LEU A 50 1.81 13.06 -8.04
C LEU A 50 2.69 12.92 -9.28
N GLU A 51 3.87 12.32 -9.15
CA GLU A 51 4.79 12.10 -10.28
C GLU A 51 4.16 11.24 -11.39
N GLN A 52 3.59 10.09 -11.01
CA GLN A 52 2.92 9.18 -11.97
C GLN A 52 1.71 9.81 -12.67
N LEU A 53 1.05 10.78 -12.03
CA LEU A 53 -0.15 11.44 -12.54
C LEU A 53 0.13 12.85 -13.09
N GLY A 54 1.40 13.20 -13.30
CA GLY A 54 1.81 14.48 -13.88
C GLY A 54 1.37 15.70 -13.05
N GLY A 55 1.38 15.58 -11.73
CA GLY A 55 0.99 16.64 -10.80
C GLY A 55 -0.53 16.87 -10.70
N ASN A 56 -1.37 16.00 -11.28
CA ASN A 56 -2.82 16.14 -11.22
C ASN A 56 -3.37 15.81 -9.83
N GLN A 57 -3.44 16.83 -8.97
CA GLN A 57 -3.92 16.71 -7.59
C GLN A 57 -5.31 16.08 -7.46
N SER A 58 -6.22 16.34 -8.40
CA SER A 58 -7.57 15.78 -8.33
C SER A 58 -7.57 14.28 -8.56
N ARG A 59 -6.78 13.81 -9.53
CA ARG A 59 -6.63 12.38 -9.82
C ARG A 59 -5.83 11.68 -8.72
N THR A 60 -4.78 12.32 -8.20
CA THR A 60 -4.00 11.81 -7.07
C THR A 60 -4.87 11.59 -5.84
N ALA A 61 -5.73 12.55 -5.50
CA ALA A 61 -6.64 12.43 -4.36
C ALA A 61 -7.59 11.22 -4.51
N GLN A 62 -8.15 11.02 -5.72
CA GLN A 62 -9.01 9.86 -6.01
C GLN A 62 -8.26 8.54 -5.88
N VAL A 63 -7.05 8.42 -6.45
CA VAL A 63 -6.26 7.19 -6.40
C VAL A 63 -5.84 6.84 -4.97
N LEU A 64 -5.50 7.86 -4.16
CA LEU A 64 -5.14 7.67 -2.76
C LEU A 64 -6.37 7.52 -1.83
N GLY A 65 -7.59 7.65 -2.36
CA GLY A 65 -8.82 7.50 -1.58
C GLY A 65 -9.05 8.60 -0.55
N ILE A 66 -8.53 9.81 -0.78
CA ILE A 66 -8.67 10.96 0.13
C ILE A 66 -9.31 12.15 -0.56
N ASP A 67 -9.89 13.06 0.24
CA ASP A 67 -10.41 14.31 -0.30
C ASP A 67 -9.28 15.22 -0.80
N ARG A 68 -9.57 16.04 -1.81
CA ARG A 68 -8.61 16.99 -2.39
C ARG A 68 -8.08 18.00 -1.36
N LYS A 69 -8.91 18.43 -0.41
CA LYS A 69 -8.49 19.33 0.69
C LYS A 69 -7.45 18.64 1.57
N THR A 70 -7.68 17.37 1.90
CA THR A 70 -6.74 16.54 2.67
C THR A 70 -5.42 16.38 1.94
N LEU A 71 -5.45 16.05 0.64
CA LEU A 71 -4.24 15.98 -0.18
C LEU A 71 -3.47 17.30 -0.16
N ARG A 72 -4.15 18.43 -0.40
CA ARG A 72 -3.51 19.76 -0.40
C ARG A 72 -2.87 20.10 0.95
N ASN A 73 -3.52 19.75 2.07
CA ASN A 73 -2.96 19.96 3.40
C ASN A 73 -1.70 19.11 3.62
N LYS A 74 -1.74 17.83 3.24
CA LYS A 74 -0.58 16.93 3.32
C LYS A 74 0.56 17.39 2.41
N MET A 75 0.26 17.83 1.18
CA MET A 75 1.26 18.44 0.29
C MET A 75 1.92 19.66 0.92
N LYS A 76 1.15 20.51 1.61
CA LYS A 76 1.71 21.65 2.35
C LYS A 76 2.59 21.21 3.52
N GLU A 77 2.13 20.24 4.32
CA GLU A 77 2.88 19.68 5.45
C GLU A 77 4.22 19.07 5.01
N TYR A 78 4.24 18.42 3.84
CA TYR A 78 5.42 17.74 3.32
C TYR A 78 6.26 18.57 2.35
N GLY A 79 5.91 19.83 2.10
CA GLY A 79 6.63 20.67 1.15
C GLY A 79 6.55 20.18 -0.31
N LEU A 80 5.48 19.48 -0.67
CA LEU A 80 5.21 18.95 -2.01
C LEU A 80 4.34 19.89 -2.85
N LEU A 81 4.09 21.12 -2.39
CA LEU A 81 3.39 22.11 -3.21
C LEU A 81 4.27 22.47 -4.41
N PRO A 82 3.71 22.55 -5.63
CA PRO A 82 4.48 23.02 -6.77
C PRO A 82 4.97 24.43 -6.45
N SER A 83 6.28 24.62 -6.36
CA SER A 83 6.86 25.95 -6.46
C SER A 83 6.47 26.47 -7.85
N ALA A 84 6.12 27.75 -7.96
CA ALA A 84 5.64 28.36 -9.21
C ALA A 84 6.69 28.39 -10.34
N GLU A 85 7.77 27.61 -10.22
CA GLU A 85 8.91 27.54 -11.10
C GLU A 85 9.04 26.11 -11.63
N SER A 86 8.30 25.81 -12.69
CA SER A 86 8.65 24.77 -13.64
C SER A 86 8.03 25.15 -14.98
N HIS A 87 8.97 25.48 -15.87
CA HIS A 87 8.92 26.03 -17.23
C HIS A 87 7.97 25.30 -18.20
#